data_AF-C4WYH6-F1
#
_entry.id   AF-C4WYH6-F1
#
_cell.length_a   1.000
_cell.length_b   1.000
_cell.length_c   1.000
_cell.angle_alpha   90.00
_cell.angle_beta   90.00
_cell.angle_gamma   90.00
#
_symmetry.space_group_name_H-M   'P 1'
#
loop_
_entity.id
_entity.type
_entity.pdbx_description
1 polymer ?
#
loop_
_entity_poly.entity_id
_entity_poly.type
_entity_poly.pdbx_seq_one_letter_code
_entity_poly.pdbx_strand_id
1 'polypeptide(L)'
;MKSSMIFCLLISSLVAVSISRPTAPEDRIRIIARTTISRIKKIKDEHFQMSPEIDFGPDIDNPIDGLSSVLSYLSYLQLRLHVPPAQHLQQVQIDLETLLRTLEELAVSQGCPLPNPETPVHKEETAFPVTSNYLHLLELQRFLEKLCLNIDKLKYCKDTDVAETFIL
;
A
#
# COMPACT_ATOMS: atom_id res chain seq x y z
N MET A 1 -33.36 -19.10 -37.84
CA MET A 1 -33.35 -18.14 -36.72
C MET A 1 -32.71 -18.68 -35.43
N LYS A 2 -32.95 -19.92 -34.98
CA LYS A 2 -32.36 -20.46 -33.74
C LYS A 2 -30.81 -20.46 -33.70
N SER A 3 -30.15 -20.84 -34.81
CA SER A 3 -28.68 -20.88 -34.88
C SER A 3 -28.03 -19.50 -34.69
N SER A 4 -28.60 -18.45 -35.30
CA SER A 4 -28.11 -17.07 -35.15
C SER A 4 -28.22 -16.55 -33.71
N MET A 5 -29.27 -16.93 -32.98
CA MET A 5 -29.44 -16.53 -31.57
C MET A 5 -28.40 -17.17 -30.66
N ILE A 6 -28.08 -18.45 -30.89
CA ILE A 6 -27.03 -19.15 -30.12
C ILE A 6 -25.67 -18.49 -30.35
N PHE A 7 -25.36 -18.15 -31.60
CA PHE A 7 -24.09 -17.49 -31.94
C PHE A 7 -23.97 -16.12 -31.27
N CYS A 8 -25.04 -15.30 -31.29
CA CYS A 8 -25.04 -14.01 -30.59
C CYS A 8 -24.83 -14.17 -29.08
N LEU A 9 -25.48 -15.15 -28.43
CA LEU A 9 -25.33 -15.40 -27.00
C LEU A 9 -23.89 -15.81 -26.63
N LEU A 10 -23.25 -16.66 -27.44
CA LEU A 10 -21.86 -17.08 -27.23
C LEU A 10 -20.87 -15.93 -27.39
N ILE A 11 -21.06 -15.04 -28.38
CA ILE A 11 -20.20 -13.87 -28.53
C ILE A 11 -20.40 -12.91 -27.35
N SER A 12 -21.64 -12.67 -26.91
CA SER A 12 -21.89 -11.81 -25.76
C SER A 12 -21.31 -12.37 -24.45
N SER A 13 -21.35 -13.69 -24.23
CA SER A 13 -20.74 -14.29 -23.05
C SER A 13 -19.21 -14.23 -23.11
N LEU A 14 -18.61 -14.46 -24.28
CA LEU A 14 -17.15 -14.36 -24.45
C LEU A 14 -16.64 -12.93 -24.23
N VAL A 15 -17.35 -11.92 -24.74
CA VAL A 15 -17.01 -10.51 -24.53
C VAL A 15 -17.19 -10.12 -23.06
N ALA A 16 -18.28 -10.55 -22.41
CA ALA A 16 -18.50 -10.30 -20.98
C ALA A 16 -17.41 -10.93 -20.09
N VAL A 17 -16.99 -12.16 -20.40
CA VAL A 17 -15.89 -12.84 -19.71
C VAL A 17 -14.56 -12.09 -19.94
N SER A 18 -14.32 -11.57 -21.15
CA SER A 18 -13.09 -10.84 -21.49
C SER A 18 -12.97 -9.51 -20.74
N ILE A 19 -14.08 -8.78 -20.59
CA ILE A 19 -14.12 -7.51 -19.82
C ILE A 19 -13.97 -7.77 -18.32
N SER A 20 -14.36 -8.96 -17.86
CA SER A 20 -14.29 -9.36 -16.45
C SER A 20 -12.92 -9.93 -16.06
N ARG A 21 -11.90 -9.86 -16.93
CA ARG A 21 -10.56 -10.36 -16.60
C ARG A 21 -10.10 -9.64 -15.32
N PRO A 22 -9.85 -10.38 -14.22
CA PRO A 22 -9.39 -9.77 -12.99
C PRO A 22 -8.14 -8.95 -13.29
N THR A 23 -8.17 -7.67 -12.91
CA THR A 23 -6.97 -6.84 -12.88
C THR A 23 -5.93 -7.59 -12.06
N ALA A 24 -4.71 -7.75 -12.59
CA ALA A 24 -3.64 -8.40 -11.85
C ALA A 24 -3.49 -7.72 -10.47
N PRO A 25 -3.23 -8.46 -9.39
CA PRO A 25 -3.14 -7.86 -8.06
C PRO A 25 -2.12 -6.72 -8.01
N GLU A 26 -1.01 -6.82 -8.76
CA GLU A 26 0.01 -5.79 -8.92
C GLU A 26 -0.54 -4.51 -9.57
N ASP A 27 -1.42 -4.65 -10.58
CA ASP A 27 -2.07 -3.52 -11.24
C ASP A 27 -3.03 -2.81 -10.28
N ARG A 28 -3.79 -3.56 -9.48
CA ARG A 28 -4.67 -3.00 -8.45
C ARG A 28 -3.86 -2.22 -7.40
N ILE A 29 -2.75 -2.80 -6.92
CA ILE A 29 -1.81 -2.14 -6.00
C ILE A 29 -1.28 -0.84 -6.60
N ARG A 30 -0.85 -0.87 -7.87
CA ARG A 30 -0.31 0.29 -8.58
C ARG A 30 -1.35 1.41 -8.74
N ILE A 31 -2.61 1.06 -9.02
CA ILE A 31 -3.72 2.03 -9.12
C ILE A 31 -3.98 2.70 -7.78
N ILE A 32 -4.07 1.93 -6.70
CA ILE A 32 -4.29 2.48 -5.35
C ILE A 32 -3.13 3.40 -4.98
N ALA A 33 -1.88 2.92 -5.08
CA ALA A 33 -0.69 3.70 -4.75
C ALA A 33 -0.61 5.03 -5.51
N ARG A 34 -0.85 5.04 -6.84
CA ARG A 34 -0.85 6.26 -7.65
C ARG A 34 -1.96 7.24 -7.27
N THR A 35 -3.14 6.72 -6.95
CA THR A 35 -4.27 7.53 -6.49
C THR A 35 -3.95 8.17 -5.14
N THR A 36 -3.38 7.39 -4.20
CA THR A 36 -2.93 7.87 -2.89
C THR A 36 -1.84 8.93 -3.04
N ILE A 37 -0.82 8.71 -3.87
CA ILE A 37 0.23 9.72 -4.16
C ILE A 37 -0.39 11.04 -4.65
N SER A 38 -1.31 10.97 -5.60
CA SER A 38 -1.98 12.16 -6.14
C SER A 38 -2.78 12.89 -5.07
N ARG A 39 -3.43 12.14 -4.18
CA ARG A 39 -4.16 12.68 -3.03
C ARG A 39 -3.24 13.32 -2.00
N ILE A 40 -2.10 12.71 -1.69
CA ILE A 40 -1.09 13.26 -0.78
C ILE A 40 -0.58 14.60 -1.30
N LYS A 41 -0.28 14.70 -2.60
CA LYS A 41 0.12 15.98 -3.23
C LYS A 41 -0.93 17.06 -3.00
N LYS A 42 -2.19 16.76 -3.30
CA LYS A 42 -3.32 17.68 -3.06
C LYS A 42 -3.43 18.10 -1.58
N ILE A 43 -3.36 17.15 -0.65
CA ILE A 43 -3.44 17.42 0.80
C ILE A 43 -2.29 18.33 1.25
N LYS A 44 -1.07 18.09 0.76
CA LYS A 44 0.09 18.94 1.05
C LYS A 44 -0.18 20.38 0.62
N ASP A 45 -0.63 20.56 -0.61
CA ASP A 45 -0.91 21.89 -1.16
C ASP A 45 -2.05 22.62 -0.42
N GLU A 46 -3.09 21.89 0.01
CA GLU A 46 -4.28 22.47 0.65
C GLU A 46 -4.13 22.69 2.17
N HIS A 47 -3.35 21.84 2.86
CA HIS A 47 -3.32 21.81 4.32
C HIS A 47 -1.96 22.11 4.94
N PHE A 48 -0.87 22.09 4.17
CA PHE A 48 0.48 22.28 4.69
C PHE A 48 1.22 23.41 3.97
N GLN A 49 1.42 24.54 4.66
CA GLN A 49 2.23 25.67 4.18
C GLN A 49 3.74 25.44 4.40
N MET A 50 4.22 24.23 4.12
CA MET A 50 5.61 23.82 4.35
C MET A 50 6.32 23.57 3.01
N SER A 51 7.61 23.92 2.93
CA SER A 51 8.40 23.63 1.71
C SER A 51 8.45 22.11 1.48
N PRO A 52 8.19 21.63 0.25
CA PRO A 52 8.28 20.20 -0.10
C PRO A 52 9.71 19.63 -0.01
N GLU A 53 10.71 20.48 0.20
CA GLU A 53 12.15 20.17 0.07
C GLU A 53 12.79 19.68 1.37
N ILE A 54 12.02 19.08 2.29
CA ILE A 54 12.64 18.36 3.40
C ILE A 54 13.38 17.15 2.80
N ASP A 55 14.69 17.29 2.65
CA ASP A 55 15.57 16.18 2.41
C ASP A 55 15.65 15.38 3.71
N PHE A 56 15.20 14.13 3.65
CA PHE A 56 15.26 13.23 4.80
C PHE A 56 16.60 12.49 4.84
N GLY A 57 17.53 12.85 3.97
CA GLY A 57 18.75 12.09 3.71
C GLY A 57 18.45 10.78 2.97
N PRO A 58 19.51 10.04 2.60
CA PRO A 58 19.37 8.70 2.04
C PRO A 58 18.79 7.68 3.03
N ASP A 59 18.77 7.97 4.34
CA ASP A 59 18.63 6.98 5.41
C ASP A 59 17.19 6.62 5.84
N ILE A 60 16.14 7.17 5.23
CA ILE A 60 14.77 6.57 5.32
C ILE A 60 14.55 5.60 4.15
N ASP A 61 15.61 4.98 3.66
CA ASP A 61 15.55 3.87 2.73
C ASP A 61 15.05 2.61 3.47
N ASN A 62 13.77 2.59 3.85
CA ASN A 62 13.13 1.32 4.18
C ASN A 62 13.16 0.46 2.91
N PRO A 63 13.93 -0.64 2.91
CA PRO A 63 14.13 -1.39 1.69
C PRO A 63 12.83 -2.13 1.35
N ILE A 64 12.41 -2.00 0.10
CA ILE A 64 11.34 -2.81 -0.48
C ILE A 64 11.98 -4.16 -0.81
N ASP A 65 12.18 -4.95 0.23
CA ASP A 65 12.88 -6.22 0.15
C ASP A 65 11.95 -7.38 -0.20
N GLY A 66 10.70 -7.32 0.25
CA GLY A 66 9.67 -8.33 0.01
C GLY A 66 8.32 -7.91 0.56
N LEU A 67 7.29 -8.72 0.31
CA LEU A 67 5.92 -8.36 0.65
C LEU A 67 5.70 -8.12 2.16
N SER A 68 6.35 -8.92 3.02
CA SER A 68 6.28 -8.76 4.48
C SER A 68 6.88 -7.43 4.97
N SER A 69 7.95 -6.93 4.34
CA SER A 69 8.53 -5.61 4.71
C SER A 69 7.63 -4.47 4.26
N VAL A 70 6.99 -4.61 3.09
CA VAL A 70 5.99 -3.64 2.59
C VAL A 70 4.78 -3.57 3.53
N LEU A 71 4.21 -4.71 3.91
CA LEU A 71 3.09 -4.79 4.85
C LEU A 71 3.43 -4.13 6.19
N SER A 72 4.56 -4.53 6.79
CA SER A 72 4.97 -4.02 8.11
C SER A 72 5.14 -2.49 8.09
N TYR A 73 5.76 -1.96 7.04
CA TYR A 73 6.03 -0.53 6.95
C TYR A 73 4.78 0.31 6.64
N LEU A 74 3.90 -0.18 5.77
CA LEU A 74 2.62 0.50 5.52
C LEU A 74 1.71 0.49 6.75
N SER A 75 1.70 -0.60 7.53
CA SER A 75 0.98 -0.66 8.80
C SER A 75 1.53 0.34 9.82
N TYR A 76 2.85 0.49 9.89
CA TYR A 76 3.49 1.55 10.68
C TYR A 76 2.99 2.94 10.25
N LEU A 77 3.11 3.29 8.96
CA LEU A 77 2.69 4.60 8.46
C LEU A 77 1.18 4.85 8.68
N GLN A 78 0.35 3.83 8.52
CA GLN A 78 -1.07 3.91 8.81
C GLN A 78 -1.31 4.34 10.27
N LEU A 79 -0.67 3.69 11.24
CA LEU A 79 -0.80 4.05 12.66
C LEU A 79 -0.36 5.49 12.94
N ARG A 80 0.73 5.93 12.32
CA ARG A 80 1.25 7.30 12.49
C ARG A 80 0.32 8.35 11.90
N LEU A 81 -0.31 8.07 10.75
CA LEU A 81 -1.25 8.98 10.09
C LEU A 81 -2.63 9.04 10.78
N HIS A 82 -2.91 8.17 11.76
CA HIS A 82 -4.11 8.26 12.61
C HIS A 82 -3.97 9.24 13.79
N VAL A 83 -2.77 9.80 14.01
CA VAL A 83 -2.55 10.76 15.11
C VAL A 83 -3.27 12.09 14.82
N PRO A 84 -4.20 12.55 15.68
CA PRO A 84 -4.89 13.82 15.47
C PRO A 84 -3.94 15.03 15.46
N PRO A 85 -4.23 16.08 14.66
CA PRO A 85 -5.41 16.23 13.80
C PRO A 85 -5.25 15.50 12.45
N ALA A 86 -6.16 14.57 12.17
CA ALA A 86 -6.07 13.67 11.00
C ALA A 86 -7.29 13.70 10.08
N GLN A 87 -8.25 14.63 10.29
CA GLN A 87 -9.49 14.67 9.50
C GLN A 87 -9.23 14.85 8.00
N HIS A 88 -8.27 15.69 7.63
CA HIS A 88 -7.85 15.90 6.24
C HIS A 88 -7.12 14.68 5.63
N LEU A 89 -6.73 13.70 6.47
CA LEU A 89 -6.03 12.48 6.06
C LEU A 89 -6.97 11.29 5.90
N GLN A 90 -8.27 11.42 6.22
CA GLN A 90 -9.22 10.30 6.26
C GLN A 90 -9.23 9.47 4.96
N GLN A 91 -9.19 10.15 3.82
CA GLN A 91 -9.18 9.47 2.52
C GLN A 91 -7.86 8.73 2.25
N VAL A 92 -6.72 9.28 2.71
CA VAL A 92 -5.42 8.58 2.64
C VAL A 92 -5.43 7.35 3.56
N GLN A 93 -6.04 7.44 4.73
CA GLN A 93 -6.18 6.30 5.66
C GLN A 93 -7.01 5.18 5.03
N ILE A 94 -8.14 5.50 4.39
CA ILE A 94 -8.97 4.52 3.66
C ILE A 94 -8.19 3.89 2.49
N ASP A 95 -7.45 4.71 1.74
CA ASP A 95 -6.61 4.22 0.64
C ASP A 95 -5.55 3.23 1.16
N LEU A 96 -4.90 3.54 2.29
CA LEU A 96 -3.93 2.67 2.96
C LEU A 96 -4.55 1.36 3.46
N GLU A 97 -5.72 1.40 4.10
CA GLU A 97 -6.45 0.19 4.52
C GLU A 97 -6.77 -0.72 3.34
N THR A 98 -7.15 -0.12 2.20
CA THR A 98 -7.47 -0.86 0.99
C THR A 98 -6.21 -1.46 0.37
N LEU A 99 -5.11 -0.70 0.38
CA LEU A 99 -3.81 -1.15 -0.09
C LEU A 99 -3.28 -2.32 0.74
N LEU A 100 -3.30 -2.19 2.07
CA LEU A 100 -2.88 -3.24 3.01
C LEU A 100 -3.67 -4.52 2.78
N ARG A 101 -5.00 -4.46 2.74
CA ARG A 101 -5.84 -5.63 2.43
C ARG A 101 -5.49 -6.28 1.10
N THR A 102 -5.21 -5.48 0.07
CA THR A 102 -4.80 -6.01 -1.25
C THR A 102 -3.44 -6.70 -1.20
N LEU A 103 -2.49 -6.16 -0.43
CA LEU A 103 -1.18 -6.76 -0.21
C LEU A 103 -1.26 -8.04 0.64
N GLU A 104 -2.14 -8.08 1.63
CA GLU A 104 -2.42 -9.28 2.44
C GLU A 104 -3.05 -10.38 1.59
N GLU A 105 -4.04 -10.06 0.75
CA GLU A 105 -4.63 -10.98 -0.24
C GLU A 105 -3.55 -11.56 -1.16
N LEU A 106 -2.64 -10.70 -1.62
CA LEU A 106 -1.49 -11.11 -2.43
C LEU A 106 -0.56 -12.05 -1.65
N ALA A 107 -0.24 -11.71 -0.40
CA ALA A 107 0.66 -12.51 0.45
C ALA A 107 0.08 -13.89 0.73
N VAL A 108 -1.20 -13.96 1.08
CA VAL A 108 -1.93 -15.21 1.31
C VAL A 108 -1.95 -16.05 0.04
N SER A 109 -2.22 -15.45 -1.13
CA SER A 109 -2.23 -16.19 -2.40
C SER A 109 -0.87 -16.79 -2.78
N GLN A 110 0.21 -16.23 -2.24
CA GLN A 110 1.60 -16.63 -2.48
C GLN A 110 2.16 -17.52 -1.36
N GLY A 111 1.38 -17.80 -0.31
CA GLY A 111 1.83 -18.58 0.84
C GLY A 111 2.83 -17.86 1.74
N CYS A 112 2.86 -16.52 1.69
CA CYS A 112 3.75 -15.74 2.54
C CYS A 112 3.19 -15.56 3.96
N PRO A 113 4.05 -15.55 4.99
CA PRO A 113 3.61 -15.23 6.34
C PRO A 113 3.20 -13.75 6.42
N LEU A 114 2.04 -13.50 7.04
CA LEU A 114 1.62 -12.16 7.40
C LEU A 114 2.38 -11.69 8.65
N PRO A 115 2.83 -10.42 8.71
CA PRO A 115 3.42 -9.89 9.92
C PRO A 115 2.41 -9.92 11.07
N ASN A 116 2.88 -10.19 12.29
CA ASN A 116 2.02 -10.18 13.47
C ASN A 116 1.47 -8.75 13.69
N PRO A 117 0.13 -8.56 13.81
CA PRO A 117 -0.44 -7.25 14.13
C PRO A 117 0.05 -6.65 15.46
N GLU A 118 0.60 -7.47 16.36
CA GLU A 118 0.98 -7.09 17.72
C GLU A 118 2.37 -6.45 17.88
N THR A 119 2.99 -5.89 16.84
CA THR A 119 4.07 -4.90 17.08
C THR A 119 3.47 -3.51 17.14
N PRO A 120 2.99 -3.03 18.30
CA PRO A 120 2.70 -1.62 18.48
C PRO A 120 4.04 -0.89 18.42
N VAL A 121 4.44 -0.46 17.22
CA VAL A 121 5.43 0.60 17.10
C VAL A 121 4.81 1.76 17.85
N HIS A 122 5.39 2.08 19.00
CA HIS A 122 4.81 2.99 19.98
C HIS A 122 4.18 4.19 19.27
N LYS A 123 2.90 4.44 19.59
CA LYS A 123 2.26 5.72 19.30
C LYS A 123 2.97 6.75 20.17
N GLU A 124 4.16 7.15 19.78
CA GLU A 124 4.89 8.21 20.46
C GLU A 124 4.02 9.46 20.40
N GLU A 125 3.77 10.02 21.57
CA GLU A 125 3.19 11.36 21.65
C GLU A 125 4.19 12.32 21.00
N THR A 126 3.81 12.85 19.85
CA THR A 126 4.58 13.87 19.16
C THR A 126 4.14 15.23 19.68
N ALA A 127 5.11 16.04 20.12
CA ALA A 127 4.87 17.42 20.55
C ALA A 127 4.33 18.31 19.42
N PHE A 128 4.50 17.89 18.16
CA PHE A 128 4.12 18.64 16.97
C PHE A 128 3.35 17.74 16.00
N PRO A 129 2.09 17.37 16.32
CA PRO A 129 1.35 16.37 15.55
C PRO A 129 1.10 16.77 14.10
N VAL A 130 0.90 18.07 13.82
CA VAL A 130 0.74 18.58 12.45
C VAL A 130 2.01 18.35 11.64
N THR A 131 3.16 18.79 12.15
CA THR A 131 4.47 18.56 11.49
C THR A 131 4.76 17.08 11.34
N SER A 132 4.48 16.29 12.37
CA SER A 132 4.59 14.83 12.31
C SER A 132 3.76 14.26 11.17
N ASN A 133 2.47 14.60 11.06
CA ASN A 133 1.61 14.13 9.98
C ASN A 133 2.14 14.53 8.60
N TYR A 134 2.68 15.75 8.46
CA TYR A 134 3.33 16.19 7.22
C TYR A 134 4.52 15.30 6.85
N LEU A 135 5.40 14.99 7.80
CA LEU A 135 6.58 14.17 7.56
C LEU A 135 6.20 12.74 7.14
N HIS A 136 5.25 12.12 7.85
CA HIS A 136 4.78 10.77 7.50
C HIS A 136 4.05 10.75 6.13
N LEU A 137 3.42 11.84 5.71
CA LEU A 137 2.86 11.95 4.35
C LEU A 137 3.97 11.99 3.29
N LEU A 138 5.06 12.71 3.53
CA LEU A 138 6.21 12.73 2.61
C LEU A 138 6.86 11.35 2.50
N GLU A 139 7.03 10.69 3.64
CA GLU A 139 7.55 9.33 3.74
C GLU A 139 6.65 8.33 3.00
N LEU A 140 5.34 8.40 3.22
CA LEU A 140 4.36 7.58 2.51
C LEU A 140 4.41 7.84 0.99
N GLN A 141 4.44 9.10 0.56
CA GLN A 141 4.50 9.45 -0.85
C GLN A 141 5.71 8.79 -1.53
N ARG A 142 6.90 8.96 -0.94
CA ARG A 142 8.15 8.39 -1.46
C ARG A 142 8.12 6.87 -1.48
N PHE A 143 7.61 6.26 -0.41
CA PHE A 143 7.50 4.82 -0.31
C PHE A 143 6.57 4.24 -1.39
N LEU A 144 5.42 4.87 -1.62
CA LEU A 144 4.49 4.45 -2.67
C LEU A 144 5.07 4.64 -4.07
N GLU A 145 5.84 5.71 -4.30
CA GLU A 145 6.57 5.93 -5.56
C GLU A 145 7.59 4.80 -5.79
N LYS A 146 8.37 4.44 -4.76
CA LYS A 146 9.31 3.31 -4.79
C LYS A 146 8.59 1.98 -5.00
N LEU A 147 7.45 1.76 -4.34
CA LEU A 147 6.63 0.55 -4.50
C LEU A 147 6.13 0.42 -5.93
N CYS A 148 5.61 1.49 -6.54
CA CYS A 148 5.17 1.49 -7.93
C CYS A 148 6.27 1.09 -8.92
N LEU A 149 7.52 1.48 -8.64
CA LEU A 149 8.68 1.18 -9.49
C LEU A 149 9.22 -0.25 -9.29
N ASN A 150 8.96 -0.86 -8.14
CA ASN A 150 9.55 -2.14 -7.74
C ASN A 150 8.53 -3.28 -7.56
N ILE A 151 7.24 -3.03 -7.73
CA ILE A 151 6.18 -4.04 -7.51
C ILE A 151 6.42 -5.32 -8.32
N ASP A 152 6.87 -5.19 -9.57
CA ASP A 152 7.15 -6.34 -10.45
C ASP A 152 8.42 -7.11 -10.06
N LYS A 153 9.24 -6.54 -9.17
CA LYS A 153 10.50 -7.12 -8.66
C LYS A 153 10.41 -7.55 -7.21
N LEU A 154 9.26 -7.33 -6.55
CA LEU A 154 9.09 -7.74 -5.17
C LEU A 154 9.39 -9.23 -5.05
N LYS A 155 10.32 -9.58 -4.16
CA LYS A 155 10.47 -10.97 -3.75
C LYS A 155 9.18 -11.36 -3.02
N TYR A 156 8.52 -12.39 -3.56
CA TYR A 156 7.18 -12.82 -3.18
C TYR A 156 7.02 -12.90 -1.66
N CYS A 157 7.90 -13.63 -0.98
CA CYS A 157 8.03 -13.64 0.47
C CYS A 157 9.49 -13.27 0.80
N LYS A 158 9.75 -12.39 1.75
CA LYS A 158 11.09 -12.32 2.35
C LYS A 158 11.04 -12.99 3.71
N ASP A 159 12.04 -13.81 3.97
CA ASP A 159 12.17 -14.67 5.14
C ASP A 159 12.11 -13.88 6.45
N THR A 160 11.20 -14.28 7.34
CA THR A 160 11.54 -14.32 8.77
C THR A 160 12.51 -15.48 8.96
N ASP A 161 13.78 -15.28 8.57
CA ASP A 161 14.85 -16.21 8.92
C ASP A 161 15.35 -15.84 10.33
N VAL A 162 14.46 -15.91 11.33
CA VAL A 162 14.85 -15.96 12.74
C VAL A 162 13.79 -16.73 13.53
N ALA A 163 14.22 -17.88 14.05
CA ALA A 163 13.65 -18.66 15.15
C ALA A 163 12.60 -19.74 14.85
N GLU A 164 12.99 -20.80 14.15
CA GLU A 164 12.75 -22.20 14.62
C GLU A 164 13.98 -23.11 14.37
N THR A 165 15.20 -22.60 14.60
CA THR A 165 16.39 -23.48 14.79
C THR A 165 16.94 -23.45 16.21
N PHE A 166 16.09 -23.10 17.18
CA PHE A 166 16.41 -23.27 18.60
C PHE A 166 15.18 -23.78 19.34
N ILE A 167 15.10 -25.11 19.51
CA ILE A 167 15.08 -25.79 20.81
C ILE A 167 15.15 -27.31 20.54
N LEU A 168 16.35 -27.84 20.83
CA LEU A 168 16.74 -29.19 21.29
C LEU A 168 16.02 -30.43 20.76
#